data_AF-A0ABD5TA29-F1
#
_entry.id   AF-A0ABD5TA29-F1
#
_cell.length_a   1.000
_cell.length_b   1.000
_cell.length_c   1.000
_cell.angle_alpha   90.00
_cell.angle_beta   90.00
_cell.angle_gamma   90.00
#
_symmetry.space_group_name_H-M   'P 1'
#
loop_
_entity.id
_entity.type
_entity.pdbx_description
1 polymer ?
#
loop_
_entity_poly.entity_id
_entity_poly.type
_entity_poly.pdbx_seq_one_letter_code
_entity_poly.pdbx_strand_id
1 'polypeptide(L)'
;LDAVTAALFFAFAILLYRSAPARESGFGDAERTDGGLAAFDDLSLPGGLDRYSESFGGFFPIFLLTATGEFGDKTQLVTIGLAVQYGATSAIWVGEMFAIIPVSLANAYLFSTFAGRFDMRLAHFGSALLFAFFGADTVLSVVTGFSVWDAFIGGVGGLASGLF
;
A
#
# COMPACT_ATOMS: atom_id res chain seq x y z
N LEU A 1 -2.02 -6.73 -20.84
CA LEU A 1 -2.08 -6.17 -19.47
C LEU A 1 -1.74 -7.27 -18.46
N ASP A 2 -2.39 -8.42 -18.57
CA ASP A 2 -2.29 -9.54 -17.61
C ASP A 2 -0.89 -10.14 -17.45
N ALA A 3 -0.10 -10.21 -18.53
CA ALA A 3 1.29 -10.65 -18.46
C ALA A 3 2.18 -9.70 -17.63
N VAL A 4 1.91 -8.38 -17.69
CA VAL A 4 2.62 -7.39 -16.88
C VAL A 4 2.20 -7.53 -15.42
N THR A 5 0.90 -7.72 -15.16
CA THR A 5 0.37 -7.96 -13.82
C THR A 5 1.00 -9.20 -13.17
N ALA A 6 1.05 -10.32 -13.90
CA ALA A 6 1.70 -11.54 -13.42
C ALA A 6 3.18 -11.31 -13.11
N ALA A 7 3.90 -10.63 -14.01
CA ALA A 7 5.32 -10.31 -13.80
C ALA A 7 5.55 -9.43 -12.55
N LEU A 8 4.70 -8.43 -12.34
CA LEU A 8 4.76 -7.57 -11.15
C LEU A 8 4.48 -8.36 -9.87
N PHE A 9 3.47 -9.22 -9.86
CA PHE A 9 3.19 -10.07 -8.70
C PHE A 9 4.35 -10.99 -8.35
N PHE A 10 4.99 -11.63 -9.34
CA PHE A 10 6.19 -12.42 -9.06
C PHE A 10 7.38 -11.56 -8.62
N ALA A 11 7.57 -10.37 -9.20
CA ALA A 11 8.61 -9.45 -8.78
C ALA A 11 8.45 -9.07 -7.30
N PHE A 12 7.25 -8.67 -6.88
CA PHE A 12 6.97 -8.36 -5.47
C PHE A 12 7.13 -9.57 -4.56
N ALA A 13 6.68 -10.76 -4.99
CA ALA A 13 6.86 -11.98 -4.21
C ALA A 13 8.35 -12.26 -3.94
N ILE A 14 9.20 -12.13 -4.97
CA ILE A 14 10.65 -12.34 -4.86
C ILE A 14 11.30 -11.27 -3.99
N LEU A 15 10.92 -10.00 -4.19
CA LEU A 15 11.47 -8.89 -3.41
C LEU A 15 11.16 -9.04 -1.92
N LEU A 16 9.91 -9.35 -1.57
CA LEU A 16 9.49 -9.54 -0.17
C LEU A 16 10.13 -10.77 0.47
N TYR A 17 10.29 -11.86 -0.29
CA TYR A 17 10.99 -13.04 0.21
C TYR A 17 12.47 -12.72 0.51
N ARG A 18 13.12 -11.91 -0.33
CA ARG A 18 14.53 -11.51 -0.15
C ARG A 18 14.72 -10.44 0.92
N SER A 19 13.74 -9.56 1.14
CA SER A 19 13.81 -8.49 2.15
C SER A 19 13.40 -8.94 3.55
N ALA A 20 13.06 -10.22 3.74
CA ALA A 20 12.61 -10.73 5.03
C ALA A 20 13.73 -10.61 6.11
N PRO A 21 13.48 -9.90 7.23
CA PRO A 21 14.48 -9.67 8.26
C PRO A 21 14.85 -10.95 9.04
N ALA A 22 16.06 -10.98 9.61
CA ALA A 22 16.53 -12.11 10.43
C ALA A 22 15.75 -12.20 11.75
N ARG A 23 15.61 -13.43 12.29
CA ARG A 23 14.76 -13.75 13.46
C ARG A 23 15.13 -13.01 14.76
N GLU A 24 16.28 -12.34 14.79
CA GLU A 24 16.85 -11.67 15.97
C GLU A 24 16.59 -10.16 16.03
N SER A 25 16.02 -9.54 14.99
CA SER A 25 15.59 -8.14 15.08
C SER A 25 14.28 -8.08 15.86
N GLY A 26 14.37 -8.14 17.19
CA GLY A 26 13.26 -7.77 18.06
C GLY A 26 12.77 -6.38 17.69
N PHE A 27 11.47 -6.14 17.89
CA PHE A 27 10.74 -4.88 17.64
C PHE A 27 11.36 -3.62 18.30
N GLY A 28 12.48 -3.75 19.01
CA GLY A 28 13.19 -2.68 19.71
C GLY A 28 14.28 -1.98 18.91
N ASP A 29 14.93 -2.65 17.95
CA ASP A 29 16.11 -2.12 17.25
C ASP A 29 15.84 -1.76 15.77
N ALA A 30 14.88 -2.42 15.12
CA ALA A 30 14.43 -2.04 13.79
C ALA A 30 13.23 -1.10 13.91
N GLU A 31 13.51 0.20 13.83
CA GLU A 31 12.52 1.28 13.68
C GLU A 31 11.64 1.54 14.90
N ARG A 32 12.28 2.01 15.98
CA ARG A 32 11.62 3.03 16.81
C ARG A 32 11.26 4.18 15.88
N THR A 33 9.99 4.34 15.54
CA THR A 33 9.48 5.54 14.86
C THR A 33 9.49 6.69 15.87
N ASP A 34 10.68 7.16 16.23
CA ASP A 34 10.90 8.23 17.19
C ASP A 34 10.65 9.63 16.57
N GLY A 35 10.16 9.67 15.34
CA GLY A 35 10.02 10.91 14.56
C GLY A 35 11.36 11.45 14.08
N GLY A 36 12.45 10.68 14.20
CA GLY A 36 13.78 11.05 13.78
C GLY A 36 13.94 11.00 12.25
N LEU A 37 14.62 12.01 11.72
CA LEU A 37 14.92 12.22 10.30
C LEU A 37 15.97 11.24 9.73
N ALA A 38 16.35 10.21 10.49
CA ALA A 38 17.66 9.55 10.39
C ALA A 38 17.91 8.72 9.12
N ALA A 39 16.90 8.47 8.27
CA ALA A 39 17.05 7.70 7.04
C ALA A 39 17.00 8.54 5.75
N PHE A 40 16.76 9.86 5.84
CA PHE A 40 16.58 10.72 4.66
C PHE A 40 17.76 11.67 4.39
N ASP A 41 18.69 11.81 5.34
CA ASP A 41 19.90 12.64 5.16
C ASP A 41 20.84 12.12 4.06
N ASP A 42 20.75 10.82 3.71
CA ASP A 42 21.65 10.18 2.74
C ASP A 42 21.02 9.98 1.35
N LEU A 43 19.80 10.50 1.13
CA LEU A 43 19.14 10.46 -0.18
C LEU A 43 19.67 11.61 -1.05
N SER A 44 20.73 11.37 -1.83
CA SER A 44 21.22 12.31 -2.84
C SER A 44 20.15 12.50 -3.94
N LEU A 45 19.41 13.61 -3.88
CA LEU A 45 18.40 13.94 -4.86
C LEU A 45 19.06 14.54 -6.12
N PRO A 46 18.69 14.09 -7.33
CA PRO A 46 19.23 14.67 -8.55
C PRO A 46 18.72 16.11 -8.72
N GLY A 47 19.64 17.07 -8.92
CA GLY A 47 19.29 18.43 -9.37
C GLY A 47 19.38 19.55 -8.33
N GLY A 48 20.19 19.43 -7.27
CA GLY A 48 20.47 20.55 -6.35
C GLY A 48 19.35 20.87 -5.37
N LEU A 49 18.46 19.90 -5.12
CA LEU A 49 17.37 19.99 -4.15
C LEU A 49 17.83 19.77 -2.71
N ASP A 50 19.10 19.44 -2.48
CA ASP A 50 19.71 19.25 -1.16
C ASP A 50 19.52 20.46 -0.25
N ARG A 51 19.48 21.67 -0.83
CA ARG A 51 19.29 22.94 -0.10
C ARG A 51 17.89 23.14 0.50
N TYR A 52 16.90 22.34 0.10
CA TYR A 52 15.54 22.37 0.68
C TYR A 52 15.33 21.27 1.74
N SER A 53 16.24 20.29 1.81
CA SER A 53 16.19 19.20 2.79
C SER A 53 16.36 19.71 4.22
N GLU A 54 17.25 20.70 4.43
CA GLU A 54 17.58 21.21 5.76
C GLU A 54 16.41 21.94 6.48
N SER A 55 15.41 22.47 5.76
CA SER A 55 14.33 23.26 6.36
C SER A 55 12.97 22.54 6.47
N PHE A 56 12.75 21.47 5.69
CA PHE A 56 11.49 20.69 5.73
C PHE A 56 11.72 19.21 6.10
N GLY A 57 12.96 18.76 6.26
CA GLY A 57 13.30 17.39 6.64
C GLY A 57 12.78 16.32 5.66
N GLY A 58 12.64 15.09 6.16
CA GLY A 58 12.14 13.92 5.42
C GLY A 58 10.67 14.03 4.98
N PHE A 59 9.93 15.07 5.38
CA PHE A 59 8.55 15.29 4.95
C PHE A 59 8.44 15.42 3.43
N PHE A 60 9.30 16.22 2.80
CA PHE A 60 9.18 16.49 1.36
C PHE A 60 9.54 15.26 0.50
N PRO A 61 10.61 14.51 0.79
CA PRO A 61 10.87 13.22 0.13
C PRO A 61 9.73 12.22 0.29
N ILE A 62 9.21 12.01 1.51
CA ILE A 62 8.09 11.09 1.77
C ILE A 62 6.84 11.58 1.03
N PHE A 63 6.53 12.88 1.11
CA PHE A 63 5.40 13.46 0.41
C PHE A 63 5.49 13.22 -1.09
N LEU A 64 6.64 13.46 -1.73
CA LEU A 64 6.79 13.22 -3.17
C LEU A 64 6.70 11.73 -3.52
N LEU A 65 7.31 10.85 -2.73
CA LEU A 65 7.25 9.40 -2.95
C LEU A 65 5.80 8.91 -2.89
N THR A 66 5.08 9.28 -1.81
CA THR A 66 3.69 8.89 -1.61
C THR A 66 2.77 9.56 -2.62
N ALA A 67 2.92 10.86 -2.87
CA ALA A 67 2.08 11.58 -3.83
C ALA A 67 2.24 11.03 -5.25
N THR A 68 3.46 10.63 -5.64
CA THR A 68 3.71 9.99 -6.95
C THR A 68 3.17 8.57 -6.98
N GLY A 69 3.32 7.80 -5.90
CA GLY A 69 2.84 6.42 -5.79
C GLY A 69 1.32 6.31 -5.73
N GLU A 70 0.65 7.28 -5.10
CA GLU A 70 -0.81 7.35 -4.99
C GLU A 70 -1.45 8.20 -6.10
N PHE A 71 -0.65 8.73 -7.04
CA PHE A 71 -1.18 9.52 -8.15
C PHE A 71 -2.10 8.67 -9.03
N GLY A 72 -3.37 9.07 -9.13
CA GLY A 72 -4.41 8.31 -9.83
C GLY A 72 -5.12 7.25 -8.99
N ASP A 73 -4.98 7.27 -7.66
CA ASP A 73 -5.78 6.41 -6.79
C ASP A 73 -7.29 6.67 -6.95
N LYS A 74 -8.09 5.65 -6.64
CA LYS A 74 -9.56 5.70 -6.69
C LYS A 74 -10.11 6.89 -5.91
N THR A 75 -9.49 7.27 -4.80
CA THR A 75 -9.91 8.42 -4.00
C THR A 75 -9.85 9.71 -4.83
N GLN A 76 -8.77 9.90 -5.61
CA GLN A 76 -8.61 11.08 -6.48
C GLN A 76 -9.67 11.10 -7.60
N LEU A 77 -9.98 9.94 -8.19
CA LEU A 77 -11.03 9.84 -9.21
C LEU A 77 -12.42 10.17 -8.66
N VAL A 78 -12.73 9.71 -7.44
CA VAL A 78 -14.00 10.03 -6.77
C VAL A 78 -14.08 11.53 -6.48
N THR A 79 -13.02 12.14 -5.94
CA THR A 79 -12.98 13.58 -5.65
C THR A 79 -13.17 14.42 -6.92
N ILE A 80 -12.48 14.07 -8.02
CA ILE A 80 -12.67 14.74 -9.32
C ILE A 80 -14.10 14.52 -9.83
N GLY A 81 -14.65 13.31 -9.73
CA GLY A 81 -16.03 13.01 -10.13
C GLY A 81 -17.06 13.86 -9.39
N LEU A 82 -16.91 14.00 -8.06
CA LEU A 82 -17.75 14.87 -7.25
C LEU A 82 -17.60 16.34 -7.63
N ALA A 83 -16.37 16.80 -7.92
CA ALA A 83 -16.12 18.18 -8.34
C ALA A 83 -16.73 18.49 -9.71
N VAL A 84 -16.71 17.53 -10.63
CA VAL A 84 -17.38 17.65 -11.93
C VAL A 84 -18.90 17.68 -11.76
N GLN A 85 -19.46 16.85 -10.89
CA GLN A 85 -20.91 16.73 -10.69
C GLN A 85 -21.51 17.89 -9.90
N TYR A 86 -20.84 18.36 -8.86
CA TYR A 86 -21.37 19.33 -7.88
C TYR A 86 -20.63 20.69 -7.89
N GLY A 87 -19.62 20.83 -8.74
CA GLY A 87 -18.73 22.00 -8.78
C GLY A 87 -17.58 21.91 -7.78
N ALA A 88 -16.44 22.50 -8.13
CA ALA A 88 -15.25 22.55 -7.27
C ALA A 88 -15.51 23.48 -6.06
N THR A 89 -16.04 22.89 -4.99
CA THR A 89 -16.38 23.58 -3.74
C THR A 89 -15.52 23.08 -2.58
N SER A 90 -15.29 23.93 -1.59
CA SER A 90 -14.57 23.57 -0.36
C SER A 90 -15.26 22.46 0.44
N ALA A 91 -16.56 22.24 0.22
CA ALA A 91 -17.32 21.15 0.84
C ALA A 91 -16.77 19.76 0.48
N ILE A 92 -16.26 19.58 -0.74
CA ILE A 92 -15.68 18.29 -1.18
C ILE A 92 -14.40 18.00 -0.39
N TRP A 93 -13.52 18.99 -0.28
CA TRP A 93 -12.28 18.87 0.50
C TRP A 93 -12.58 18.58 1.98
N VAL A 94 -13.54 19.28 2.57
CA VAL A 94 -13.96 19.03 3.95
C VAL A 94 -14.51 17.60 4.11
N GLY A 95 -15.36 17.15 3.18
CA GLY A 95 -15.90 15.79 3.20
C GLY A 95 -14.82 14.71 3.10
N GLU A 96 -13.83 14.92 2.23
CA GLU A 96 -12.66 14.03 2.10
C GLU A 96 -11.84 13.97 3.39
N MET A 97 -11.57 15.12 4.03
CA MET A 97 -10.87 15.16 5.31
C MET A 97 -11.66 14.44 6.41
N PHE A 98 -12.99 14.56 6.42
CA PHE A 98 -13.85 13.81 7.34
C PHE A 98 -13.85 12.30 7.10
N ALA A 99 -13.56 11.83 5.88
CA ALA A 99 -13.42 10.41 5.59
C ALA A 99 -12.01 9.89 5.97
N ILE A 100 -10.96 10.63 5.58
CA ILE A 100 -9.57 10.20 5.73
C ILE A 100 -9.11 10.28 7.20
N ILE A 101 -9.40 11.38 7.92
CA ILE A 101 -8.87 11.58 9.27
C ILE A 101 -9.30 10.45 10.23
N PRO A 102 -10.59 10.05 10.32
CA PRO A 102 -10.99 8.97 11.21
C PRO A 102 -10.40 7.62 10.82
N VAL A 103 -10.31 7.31 9.53
CA VAL A 103 -9.73 6.05 9.03
C VAL A 103 -8.24 5.99 9.36
N SER A 104 -7.50 7.06 9.11
CA SER A 104 -6.07 7.16 9.45
C SER A 104 -5.85 7.07 10.95
N LEU A 105 -6.70 7.72 11.76
CA LEU A 105 -6.62 7.65 13.22
C LEU A 105 -6.92 6.23 13.74
N ALA A 106 -7.94 5.58 13.19
CA ALA A 106 -8.27 4.19 13.53
C ALA A 106 -7.12 3.24 13.16
N ASN A 107 -6.55 3.39 11.96
CA ASN A 107 -5.39 2.62 11.52
C ASN A 107 -4.18 2.86 12.43
N ALA A 108 -3.87 4.11 12.78
CA ALA A 108 -2.77 4.45 13.67
C ALA A 108 -2.97 3.87 15.09
N TYR A 109 -4.20 3.93 15.62
CA TYR A 109 -4.51 3.35 16.93
C TYR A 109 -4.42 1.82 16.93
N LEU A 110 -4.97 1.16 15.91
CA LEU A 110 -4.84 -0.28 15.74
C LEU A 110 -3.38 -0.67 15.60
N PHE A 111 -2.63 0.01 14.74
CA PHE A 111 -1.23 -0.31 14.53
C PHE A 111 -0.41 -0.08 15.79
N SER A 112 -0.52 1.05 16.48
CA SER A 112 0.18 1.29 17.75
C SER A 112 -0.16 0.27 18.85
N THR A 113 -1.41 -0.21 18.88
CA THR A 113 -1.85 -1.21 19.87
C THR A 113 -1.33 -2.62 19.58
N PHE A 114 -1.24 -2.99 18.30
CA PHE A 114 -0.89 -4.35 17.86
C PHE A 114 0.54 -4.50 17.34
N ALA A 115 1.23 -3.40 17.07
CA ALA A 115 2.59 -3.34 16.53
C ALA A 115 3.54 -4.23 17.31
N GLY A 116 3.57 -4.12 18.64
CA GLY A 116 4.47 -4.90 19.49
C GLY A 116 4.25 -6.42 19.51
N ARG A 117 3.20 -6.94 18.83
CA ARG A 117 2.92 -8.38 18.71
C ARG A 117 3.10 -8.92 17.29
N PHE A 118 3.44 -8.06 16.33
CA PHE A 118 3.49 -8.44 14.92
C PHE A 118 4.91 -8.83 14.51
N ASP A 119 5.10 -10.08 14.09
CA ASP A 119 6.38 -10.55 13.55
C ASP A 119 6.52 -10.05 12.11
N MET A 120 7.39 -9.06 11.90
CA MET A 120 7.66 -8.45 10.59
C MET A 120 8.14 -9.49 9.55
N ARG A 121 8.74 -10.59 10.01
CA ARG A 121 9.18 -11.68 9.13
C ARG A 121 7.99 -12.51 8.63
N LEU A 122 7.02 -12.80 9.50
CA LEU A 122 5.77 -13.45 9.09
C LEU A 122 4.98 -12.56 8.13
N ALA A 123 5.01 -11.24 8.33
CA ALA A 123 4.39 -10.28 7.41
C ALA A 123 5.00 -10.35 6.01
N HIS A 124 6.33 -10.36 5.91
CA HIS A 124 7.05 -10.48 4.64
C HIS A 124 6.74 -11.79 3.94
N PHE A 125 6.80 -12.91 4.65
CA PHE A 125 6.50 -14.22 4.06
C PHE A 125 5.03 -14.37 3.68
N GLY A 126 4.11 -13.86 4.49
CA GLY A 126 2.68 -13.85 4.20
C GLY A 126 2.37 -13.05 2.93
N SER A 127 2.91 -11.83 2.83
CA SER A 127 2.76 -11.00 1.64
C SER A 127 3.43 -11.63 0.41
N ALA A 128 4.64 -12.18 0.55
CA ALA A 128 5.32 -12.88 -0.54
C ALA A 128 4.52 -14.07 -1.07
N LEU A 129 3.92 -14.86 -0.17
CA LEU A 129 3.05 -15.97 -0.53
C LEU A 129 1.79 -15.50 -1.25
N LEU A 130 1.16 -14.43 -0.76
CA LEU A 130 -0.03 -13.84 -1.37
C LEU A 130 0.26 -13.37 -2.80
N PHE A 131 1.37 -12.66 -2.98
CA PHE A 131 1.81 -12.21 -4.30
C PHE A 131 2.15 -13.39 -5.23
N ALA A 132 2.82 -14.43 -4.74
CA ALA A 132 3.10 -15.63 -5.51
C ALA A 132 1.81 -16.34 -5.94
N PHE A 133 0.81 -16.42 -5.05
CA PHE A 133 -0.50 -16.99 -5.35
C PHE A 133 -1.19 -16.23 -6.49
N PHE A 134 -1.33 -14.90 -6.38
CA PHE A 134 -2.00 -14.12 -7.43
C PHE A 134 -1.20 -14.09 -8.74
N GLY A 135 0.13 -14.11 -8.68
CA GLY A 135 0.97 -14.27 -9.86
C GLY A 135 0.72 -15.59 -10.58
N ALA A 136 0.67 -16.69 -9.84
CA ALA A 136 0.39 -18.02 -10.38
C ALA A 136 -1.05 -18.15 -10.91
N ASP A 137 -2.04 -17.62 -10.19
CA ASP A 137 -3.44 -17.59 -10.64
C ASP A 137 -3.62 -16.79 -11.93
N THR A 138 -2.93 -15.63 -12.04
CA THR A 138 -2.95 -14.83 -13.27
C THR A 138 -2.34 -15.59 -14.45
N VAL A 139 -1.20 -16.28 -14.25
CA VAL A 139 -0.61 -17.12 -15.29
C VAL A 139 -1.53 -18.26 -15.69
N LEU A 140 -2.14 -18.93 -14.70
CA LEU A 140 -3.10 -20.01 -14.96
C LEU A 140 -4.29 -19.51 -15.78
N SER A 141 -4.83 -18.35 -15.43
CA SER A 141 -5.93 -17.69 -16.15
C SER A 141 -5.53 -17.35 -17.58
N VAL A 142 -4.34 -16.79 -17.79
CA VAL A 142 -3.84 -16.45 -19.14
C VAL A 142 -3.58 -17.70 -20.00
N VAL A 143 -3.08 -18.78 -19.41
CA VAL A 143 -2.69 -20.00 -20.16
C VAL A 143 -3.88 -20.93 -20.41
N THR A 144 -4.77 -21.08 -19.43
CA THR A 144 -5.85 -22.08 -19.46
C THR A 144 -7.25 -21.47 -19.54
N GLY A 145 -7.38 -20.16 -19.37
CA GLY A 145 -8.67 -19.47 -19.28
C GLY A 145 -9.38 -19.66 -17.94
N PHE A 146 -8.72 -20.29 -16.95
CA PHE A 146 -9.29 -20.61 -15.66
C PHE A 146 -8.57 -19.87 -14.52
N SER A 147 -9.32 -19.17 -13.68
CA SER A 147 -8.82 -18.55 -12.43
C SER A 147 -9.46 -19.23 -11.22
N VAL A 148 -8.62 -19.66 -10.29
CA VAL A 148 -9.03 -20.21 -8.98
C VAL A 148 -9.71 -19.12 -8.16
N TRP A 149 -9.17 -17.90 -8.21
CA TRP A 149 -9.73 -16.75 -7.50
C TRP A 149 -11.13 -16.39 -8.00
N ASP A 150 -11.32 -16.31 -9.33
CA ASP A 150 -12.63 -15.99 -9.91
C ASP A 150 -13.65 -17.09 -9.62
N ALA A 151 -13.24 -18.36 -9.68
CA ALA A 151 -14.10 -19.49 -9.32
C ALA A 151 -14.52 -19.42 -7.84
N PHE A 152 -13.61 -19.05 -6.94
CA PHE A 152 -13.90 -18.88 -5.53
C PHE A 152 -14.90 -17.74 -5.28
N ILE A 153 -14.64 -16.55 -5.85
CA ILE A 153 -15.53 -15.39 -5.70
C ILE A 153 -16.90 -15.65 -6.34
N GLY A 154 -16.93 -16.31 -7.51
CA GLY A 154 -18.17 -16.74 -8.14
C GLY A 154 -18.98 -17.69 -7.26
N GLY A 155 -18.32 -18.64 -6.59
CA GLY A 155 -18.95 -19.54 -5.64
C GLY A 155 -19.52 -18.82 -4.42
N VAL A 156 -18.73 -17.96 -3.78
CA VAL A 156 -19.16 -17.18 -2.60
C VAL A 156 -20.28 -16.21 -2.98
N GLY A 157 -20.15 -15.52 -4.10
CA GLY A 157 -21.18 -14.61 -4.62
C GLY A 157 -22.48 -15.33 -4.95
N GLY A 158 -22.39 -16.51 -5.56
CA GLY A 158 -23.55 -17.38 -5.82
C GLY A 158 -24.27 -17.78 -4.53
N LEU A 159 -23.54 -18.21 -3.51
CA LEU A 159 -24.11 -18.55 -2.20
C LEU A 159 -24.76 -17.34 -1.52
N ALA A 160 -24.13 -16.16 -1.57
CA ALA A 160 -24.68 -14.94 -1.02
C ALA A 160 -25.97 -14.52 -1.75
N SER A 161 -26.00 -14.61 -3.08
CA SER A 161 -27.18 -14.29 -3.88
C SER A 161 -28.34 -15.28 -3.73
N GLY A 162 -28.06 -16.53 -3.33
CA GLY A 162 -29.09 -17.54 -3.07
C GLY A 162 -29.74 -17.43 -1.68
N LEU A 163 -29.18 -16.60 -0.80
CA LEU A 163 -29.70 -16.35 0.56
C LEU A 163 -30.59 -15.08 0.64
N PHE A 164 -30.64 -14.27 -0.41
CA PHE A 164 -31.50 -13.09 -0.55
C PHE A 164 -32.47 -13.25 -1.74
#